data_AF-A0AAU3JL89-F1
#
_entry.id   AF-A0AAU3JL89-F1
#
_cell.length_a   1.000
_cell.length_b   1.000
_cell.length_c   1.000
_cell.angle_alpha   90.00
_cell.angle_beta   90.00
_cell.angle_gamma   90.00
#
_symmetry.space_group_name_H-M   'P 1'
#
loop_
_entity.id
_entity.type
_entity.pdbx_description
1 polymer ?
#
loop_
_entity_poly.entity_id
_entity_poly.type
_entity_poly.pdbx_seq_one_letter_code
_entity_poly.pdbx_strand_id
1 'polypeptide(L)'
;MTTSLDRAAKEQGGLLRDQLLDIAGRTLEDGDADALTIRAVATSADVTPPSVYLHFASKQELVHATCLRVWRTLFGELEAVSWGSRTW
;
A
#
# COMPACT_ATOMS: atom_id res chain seq x y z
N MET A 1 1.96 -32.16 6.54
CA MET A 1 3.12 -31.35 6.99
C MET A 1 3.66 -30.53 5.82
N THR A 2 2.87 -29.57 5.33
CA THR A 2 3.21 -28.65 4.23
C THR A 2 2.81 -27.25 4.66
N THR A 3 3.47 -26.71 5.69
CA THR A 3 3.05 -25.46 6.36
C THR A 3 4.09 -24.34 6.23
N SER A 4 5.29 -24.63 5.70
CA SER A 4 6.39 -23.67 5.64
C SER A 4 6.48 -22.91 4.30
N LEU A 5 6.15 -23.57 3.17
CA LEU A 5 6.20 -22.94 1.84
C LEU A 5 5.02 -21.98 1.62
N ASP A 6 3.81 -22.37 2.03
CA ASP A 6 2.63 -21.49 2.03
C ASP A 6 2.85 -20.25 2.92
N ARG A 7 3.59 -20.45 4.03
CA ARG A 7 4.26 -19.46 4.88
C ARG A 7 4.90 -18.33 4.06
N ALA A 8 6.02 -18.71 3.46
CA ALA A 8 6.91 -17.82 2.71
C ALA A 8 6.18 -17.16 1.53
N ALA A 9 5.40 -17.91 0.74
CA ALA A 9 4.67 -17.35 -0.39
C ALA A 9 3.67 -16.26 0.04
N LYS A 10 2.98 -16.45 1.17
CA LYS A 10 2.06 -15.45 1.72
C LYS A 10 2.81 -14.22 2.24
N GLU A 11 3.95 -14.41 2.89
CA GLU A 11 4.82 -13.32 3.36
C GLU A 11 5.38 -12.51 2.18
N GLN A 12 5.91 -13.17 1.15
CA GLN A 12 6.33 -12.51 -0.09
C GLN A 12 5.19 -11.75 -0.77
N GLY A 13 3.97 -12.31 -0.82
CA GLY A 13 2.80 -11.62 -1.35
C GLY A 13 2.40 -10.40 -0.53
N GLY A 14 2.52 -10.45 0.81
CA GLY A 14 2.32 -9.31 1.69
C GLY A 14 3.34 -8.19 1.44
N LEU A 15 4.63 -8.56 1.29
CA LEU A 15 5.71 -7.63 0.98
C LEU A 15 5.48 -6.90 -0.35
N LEU A 16 5.05 -7.62 -1.39
CA LEU A 16 4.72 -7.00 -2.67
C LEU A 16 3.52 -6.05 -2.54
N ARG A 17 2.47 -6.46 -1.82
CA ARG A 17 1.30 -5.59 -1.60
C ARG A 17 1.68 -4.27 -0.93
N ASP A 18 2.53 -4.32 0.09
CA ASP A 18 3.00 -3.12 0.78
C ASP A 18 3.88 -2.24 -0.13
N GLN A 19 4.80 -2.85 -0.89
CA GLN A 19 5.61 -2.14 -1.88
C GLN A 19 4.75 -1.40 -2.93
N LEU A 20 3.71 -2.05 -3.44
CA LEU A 20 2.77 -1.45 -4.40
C LEU A 20 2.04 -0.25 -3.80
N LEU A 21 1.65 -0.31 -2.52
CA LEU A 21 1.00 0.80 -1.82
C LEU A 21 1.97 1.96 -1.54
N ASP A 22 3.24 1.67 -1.23
CA ASP A 22 4.25 2.71 -1.03
C ASP A 22 4.54 3.47 -2.33
N ILE A 23 4.63 2.76 -3.45
CA ILE A 23 4.78 3.38 -4.78
C ILE A 23 3.55 4.23 -5.11
N ALA A 24 2.34 3.67 -4.92
CA ALA A 24 1.11 4.39 -5.19
C ALA A 24 0.97 5.67 -4.33
N GLY A 25 1.39 5.60 -3.05
CA GLY A 25 1.42 6.75 -2.15
C GLY A 25 2.31 7.86 -2.69
N ARG A 26 3.56 7.53 -3.05
CA ARG A 26 4.51 8.50 -3.63
C ARG A 26 4.01 9.10 -4.94
N THR A 27 3.38 8.31 -5.81
CA THR A 27 2.78 8.84 -7.05
C THR A 27 1.67 9.86 -6.76
N LEU A 28 0.89 9.67 -5.70
CA LEU A 28 -0.18 10.59 -5.32
C LEU A 28 0.33 11.84 -4.59
N GLU A 29 1.47 11.78 -3.92
CA GLU A 29 2.11 12.94 -3.28
C GLU A 29 2.48 14.03 -4.29
N ASP A 30 2.81 13.65 -5.53
CA ASP A 30 3.09 14.58 -6.63
C ASP A 30 1.84 15.31 -7.15
N GLY A 31 0.64 14.98 -6.65
CA GLY A 31 -0.61 15.69 -6.90
C GLY A 31 -1.37 15.30 -8.17
N ASP A 32 -0.84 14.38 -8.98
CA ASP A 32 -1.48 13.90 -10.20
C ASP A 32 -2.13 12.53 -9.99
N ALA A 33 -3.44 12.52 -9.71
CA ALA A 33 -4.21 11.29 -9.56
C ALA A 33 -4.37 10.50 -10.87
N ASP A 34 -4.21 11.14 -12.03
CA ASP A 34 -4.27 10.48 -13.33
C ASP A 34 -2.97 9.72 -13.63
N ALA A 35 -1.84 10.18 -13.08
CA ALA A 35 -0.56 9.47 -13.13
C ALA A 35 -0.62 8.10 -12.42
N LEU A 36 -1.49 7.94 -11.42
CA LEU A 36 -1.68 6.66 -10.75
C LEU A 36 -2.43 5.66 -11.64
N THR A 37 -1.68 4.77 -12.28
CA THR A 37 -2.21 3.68 -13.11
C THR A 37 -1.62 2.34 -12.69
N ILE A 38 -2.37 1.24 -12.93
CA ILE A 38 -1.88 -0.12 -12.68
C ILE A 38 -0.53 -0.37 -13.37
N ARG A 39 -0.36 0.14 -14.60
CA ARG A 39 0.88 -0.01 -15.37
C ARG A 39 2.04 0.79 -14.77
N ALA A 40 1.81 2.05 -14.37
CA ALA A 40 2.84 2.88 -13.75
C ALA A 40 3.35 2.26 -12.44
N VAL A 41 2.42 1.76 -11.61
CA VAL A 41 2.76 1.09 -10.35
C VAL A 41 3.50 -0.22 -10.60
N ALA A 42 3.02 -1.06 -11.51
CA ALA A 42 3.70 -2.31 -11.88
C ALA A 42 5.14 -2.07 -12.37
N THR A 43 5.30 -1.08 -13.26
CA THR A 43 6.60 -0.69 -13.82
C THR A 43 7.55 -0.21 -12.72
N SER A 44 7.08 0.65 -11.82
CA SER A 44 7.89 1.19 -10.72
C SER A 44 8.25 0.13 -9.68
N ALA A 45 7.44 -0.93 -9.55
CA ALA A 45 7.67 -2.07 -8.66
C ALA A 45 8.53 -3.17 -9.29
N ASP A 46 8.91 -3.03 -10.57
CA ASP A 46 9.58 -4.07 -11.36
C ASP A 46 8.80 -5.40 -11.41
N VAL A 47 7.48 -5.30 -11.58
CA VAL A 47 6.57 -6.46 -11.73
C VAL A 47 5.68 -6.33 -12.94
N THR A 48 5.01 -7.43 -13.29
CA THR A 48 4.03 -7.43 -14.37
C THR A 48 2.70 -6.82 -13.91
N PRO A 49 1.92 -6.17 -14.79
CA PRO A 49 0.58 -5.69 -14.45
C PRO A 49 -0.36 -6.78 -13.87
N PRO A 50 -0.35 -8.04 -14.36
CA PRO A 50 -1.07 -9.15 -13.71
C PRO A 50 -0.74 -9.36 -12.24
N SER A 51 0.53 -9.17 -11.84
CA SER A 51 0.94 -9.29 -10.44
C SER A 51 0.23 -8.27 -9.53
N VAL A 52 -0.05 -7.06 -10.03
CA VAL A 52 -0.82 -6.05 -9.30
C VAL A 52 -2.28 -6.50 -9.11
N TYR A 53 -2.87 -7.11 -10.14
CA TYR A 53 -4.23 -7.63 -10.06
C TYR A 53 -4.41 -8.80 -9.07
N LEU A 54 -3.33 -9.50 -8.69
CA LEU A 54 -3.38 -10.49 -7.60
C LEU A 54 -3.61 -9.85 -6.23
N HIS A 55 -3.33 -8.55 -6.08
CA HIS A 55 -3.46 -7.81 -4.82
C HIS A 55 -4.61 -6.82 -4.80
N PHE A 56 -5.02 -6.32 -5.97
CA PHE A 56 -6.08 -5.33 -6.12
C PHE A 56 -6.93 -5.69 -7.35
N ALA A 57 -8.22 -5.93 -7.16
CA ALA A 57 -9.13 -6.27 -8.24
C ALA A 57 -9.35 -5.12 -9.24
N SER A 58 -9.03 -3.87 -8.87
CA SER A 58 -9.19 -2.71 -9.75
C SER A 58 -8.26 -1.53 -9.41
N LYS A 59 -8.12 -0.57 -10.35
CA LYS A 59 -7.49 0.74 -10.07
C LYS A 59 -8.16 1.44 -8.88
N GLN A 60 -9.49 1.38 -8.80
CA GLN A 60 -10.24 2.02 -7.71
C GLN A 60 -9.93 1.40 -6.35
N GLU A 61 -9.77 0.07 -6.28
CA GLU A 61 -9.38 -0.61 -5.05
C GLU A 61 -7.95 -0.24 -4.63
N LEU A 62 -7.01 -0.16 -5.58
CA LEU A 62 -5.65 0.30 -5.30
C LEU A 62 -5.64 1.73 -4.74
N VAL A 63 -6.38 2.65 -5.37
CA VAL A 63 -6.52 4.04 -4.88
C VAL A 63 -7.09 4.04 -3.46
N HIS A 64 -8.20 3.33 -3.22
CA HIS A 64 -8.84 3.28 -1.92
C HIS A 64 -7.89 2.74 -0.84
N ALA A 65 -7.21 1.62 -1.12
CA ALA A 65 -6.27 1.02 -0.19
C ALA A 65 -5.08 1.95 0.12
N THR A 66 -4.63 2.72 -0.87
CA THR A 66 -3.57 3.72 -0.71
C THR A 66 -4.03 4.86 0.20
N CYS A 67 -5.24 5.41 -0.03
CA CYS A 67 -5.84 6.43 0.84
C CYS A 67 -5.95 5.94 2.28
N LEU A 68 -6.40 4.69 2.51
CA LEU A 68 -6.48 4.12 3.86
C LEU A 68 -5.10 3.95 4.52
N ARG A 69 -4.04 3.65 3.76
CA ARG A 69 -2.66 3.56 4.28
C ARG A 69 -2.17 4.94 4.73
N VAL A 70 -2.36 5.97 3.92
CA VAL A 70 -2.02 7.35 4.27
C VAL A 70 -2.82 7.81 5.48
N TRP A 71 -4.14 7.58 5.46
CA TRP A 71 -5.02 7.95 6.57
C TRP A 71 -4.60 7.31 7.89
N ARG A 72 -4.25 6.01 7.89
CA ARG A 72 -3.77 5.32 9.09
C ARG A 72 -2.48 5.94 9.65
N THR A 73 -1.57 6.36 8.76
CA THR A 73 -0.32 6.99 9.16
C THR A 73 -0.60 8.33 9.83
N LEU A 74 -1.38 9.18 9.17
CA LEU A 74 -1.80 10.48 9.71
C LEU A 74 -2.59 10.34 11.01
N PHE A 75 -3.48 9.36 11.11
CA PHE A 75 -4.23 9.09 12.34
C PHE A 75 -3.32 8.66 13.49
N GLY A 76 -2.32 7.81 13.24
CA GLY A 76 -1.33 7.43 14.25
C GLY A 76 -0.49 8.62 14.75
N GLU A 77 -0.13 9.55 13.86
CA GLU A 77 0.55 10.80 14.23
C GLU A 77 -0.35 11.69 15.10
N LEU A 78 -1.62 11.86 14.72
CA LEU A 78 -2.60 12.60 15.52
C LEU A 78 -2.82 11.97 16.91
N GLU A 79 -2.92 10.64 16.98
CA GLU A 79 -3.05 9.93 18.25
C GLU A 79 -1.82 10.14 19.15
N ALA A 80 -0.62 10.04 18.59
CA ALA A 80 0.63 10.27 19.33
C ALA A 80 0.70 11.68 19.94
N VAL A 81 0.26 12.70 19.17
CA VAL A 81 0.14 14.08 19.66
C VAL A 81 -0.93 14.19 20.75
N SER A 82 -2.09 13.54 20.56
CA SER A 82 -3.20 13.59 21.52
C SER A 82 -2.86 12.92 22.85
N TRP A 83 -2.08 11.83 22.83
CA TRP A 83 -1.61 11.13 24.03
C TRP A 83 -0.62 11.98 24.82
N GLY A 84 0.25 12.73 24.14
CA GLY A 84 1.20 13.67 24.77
C GLY A 84 0.56 14.87 25.46
N SER A 85 -0.73 15.13 25.24
CA SER A 85 -1.48 16.25 25.84
C SER A 85 -2.27 15.88 27.11
N ARG A 86 -2.28 14.60 27.51
CA ARG A 86 -3.03 14.09 28.67
C ARG A 86 -2.12 13.80 29.87
N THR A 87 -1.26 14.75 30.21
CA THR A 87 -0.55 14.77 31.50
C THR A 87 -0.91 16.06 32.22
N TRP A 88 -1.95 16.02 33.05
CA TRP A 88 -2.14 16.67 34.37
C TRP A 88 -3.52 16.24 34.90
#